data_AF-A0A345PAN1-F1
#
_entry.id   AF-A0A345PAN1-F1
#
_cell.length_a   1.000
_cell.length_b   1.000
_cell.length_c   1.000
_cell.angle_alpha   90.00
_cell.angle_beta   90.00
_cell.angle_gamma   90.00
#
_symmetry.space_group_name_H-M   'P 1'
#
loop_
_entity.id
_entity.type
_entity.pdbx_description
1 polymer ?
#
loop_
_entity_poly.entity_id
_entity_poly.type
_entity_poly.pdbx_seq_one_letter_code
_entity_poly.pdbx_strand_id
1 'polypeptide(L)'
;MQHGLENTDSTIEPLKNGRYRHYKGQFYQVLGTARHSETREWLVVYRCLYDDYSLWVRPLEMFIESIVLENGVQVPRFSFVDQDVDDFVNSSDGEPVGNLGK
;
A
#
# COMPACT_ATOMS: atom_id res chain seq x y z
N MET A 1 36.56 -18.88 -3.57
CA MET A 1 35.20 -19.45 -3.56
C MET A 1 34.25 -18.29 -3.29
N GLN A 2 33.66 -17.75 -4.35
CA GLN A 2 32.77 -16.59 -4.29
C GLN A 2 31.38 -17.12 -3.89
N HIS A 3 30.97 -16.95 -2.63
CA HIS A 3 29.55 -17.08 -2.28
C HIS A 3 28.92 -15.69 -2.44
N GLY A 4 28.22 -15.52 -3.56
CA GLY A 4 27.41 -14.35 -3.82
C GLY A 4 26.26 -14.29 -2.82
N LEU A 5 26.18 -13.18 -2.08
CA LEU A 5 24.96 -12.76 -1.44
C LEU A 5 24.11 -12.15 -2.55
N GLU A 6 23.15 -12.91 -3.04
CA GLU A 6 22.07 -12.40 -3.88
C GLU A 6 21.27 -11.39 -3.06
N ASN A 7 21.56 -10.11 -3.25
CA ASN A 7 20.80 -9.01 -2.68
C ASN A 7 19.41 -9.01 -3.33
N THR A 8 18.43 -9.63 -2.68
CA THR A 8 17.00 -9.60 -3.08
C THR A 8 16.34 -8.23 -2.82
N ASP A 9 17.12 -7.18 -2.60
CA ASP A 9 16.63 -5.82 -2.33
C ASP A 9 16.19 -5.07 -3.60
N SER A 10 16.36 -5.66 -4.79
CA SER A 10 16.24 -4.95 -6.07
C SER A 10 14.96 -5.21 -6.90
N THR A 11 13.89 -5.81 -6.37
CA THR A 11 12.69 -6.06 -7.22
C THR A 11 11.32 -5.85 -6.57
N ILE A 12 11.25 -5.32 -5.34
CA ILE A 12 9.97 -4.87 -4.81
C ILE A 12 9.76 -3.43 -5.30
N GLU A 13 9.06 -3.25 -6.41
CA GLU A 13 8.54 -1.92 -6.74
C GLU A 13 7.72 -1.42 -5.54
N PRO A 14 7.91 -0.17 -5.09
CA PRO A 14 7.11 0.37 -4.00
C PRO A 14 5.63 0.27 -4.39
N LEU A 15 4.85 -0.38 -3.53
CA LEU A 15 3.41 -0.54 -3.72
C LEU A 15 2.80 0.85 -3.90
N LYS A 16 1.99 1.03 -4.94
CA LYS A 16 1.36 2.34 -5.22
C LYS A 16 0.49 2.75 -4.04
N ASN A 17 0.65 3.99 -3.59
CA ASN A 17 -0.28 4.59 -2.65
C ASN A 17 -1.62 4.82 -3.35
N GLY A 18 -2.71 4.60 -2.64
CA GLY A 18 -4.04 4.70 -3.24
C GLY A 18 -5.07 3.76 -2.65
N ARG A 19 -6.23 3.73 -3.31
CA ARG A 19 -7.33 2.87 -2.92
C ARG A 19 -7.19 1.48 -3.52
N TYR A 20 -7.39 0.49 -2.65
CA TYR A 20 -7.40 -0.92 -2.98
C TYR A 20 -8.74 -1.53 -2.56
N ARG A 21 -9.22 -2.50 -3.33
CA ARG A 21 -10.40 -3.30 -3.01
C ARG A 21 -9.97 -4.71 -2.62
N HIS A 22 -10.34 -5.13 -1.43
CA HIS A 22 -10.16 -6.52 -1.01
C HIS A 22 -11.13 -7.42 -1.79
N TYR A 23 -10.75 -8.68 -2.06
CA TYR A 23 -11.60 -9.62 -2.80
C TYR A 23 -12.98 -9.84 -2.14
N LYS A 24 -13.11 -9.59 -0.82
CA LYS A 24 -14.40 -9.63 -0.09
C LYS A 24 -15.25 -8.36 -0.23
N GLY A 25 -14.81 -7.38 -1.02
CA GLY A 25 -15.60 -6.22 -1.42
C GLY A 25 -15.24 -4.90 -0.75
N GLN A 26 -14.68 -4.92 0.46
CA GLN A 26 -14.35 -3.70 1.21
C GLN A 26 -13.16 -2.93 0.62
N PHE A 27 -13.18 -1.61 0.82
CA PHE A 27 -12.12 -0.70 0.37
C PHE A 27 -11.14 -0.37 1.49
N TYR A 28 -9.89 -0.19 1.09
CA TYR A 28 -8.77 0.16 1.93
C TYR A 28 -7.91 1.21 1.23
N GLN A 29 -7.20 2.01 2.00
CA GLN A 29 -6.22 2.97 1.52
C GLN A 29 -4.82 2.49 1.87
N VAL A 30 -3.95 2.29 0.88
CA VAL A 30 -2.53 2.03 1.09
C VAL A 30 -1.82 3.38 1.25
N LEU A 31 -1.20 3.57 2.41
CA LEU A 31 -0.43 4.78 2.74
C LEU A 31 1.05 4.64 2.35
N GLY A 32 1.52 3.40 2.20
CA GLY A 32 2.87 3.08 1.76
C GLY A 32 3.37 1.74 2.30
N THR A 33 4.66 1.50 2.11
CA THR A 33 5.36 0.32 2.65
C THR A 33 6.36 0.71 3.74
N ALA A 34 6.63 -0.23 4.64
CA ALA A 34 7.59 -0.08 5.73
C ALA A 34 8.43 -1.34 5.89
N ARG A 35 9.56 -1.25 6.60
CA ARG A 35 10.38 -2.40 7.00
C ARG A 35 10.14 -2.71 8.47
N HIS A 36 9.88 -3.98 8.78
CA HIS A 36 9.87 -4.47 10.15
C HIS A 36 11.29 -4.36 10.75
N SER A 37 11.46 -3.70 11.89
CA SER A 37 12.79 -3.37 12.43
C SER A 37 13.65 -4.61 12.75
N GLU A 38 13.02 -5.64 13.30
CA GLU A 38 13.63 -6.86 13.80
C GLU A 38 13.89 -7.87 12.68
N THR A 39 12.88 -8.11 11.82
CA THR A 39 12.97 -9.14 10.77
C THR A 39 13.41 -8.60 9.42
N ARG A 40 13.36 -7.27 9.25
CA ARG A 40 13.54 -6.57 7.96
C ARG A 40 12.53 -6.98 6.90
N GLU A 41 11.41 -7.62 7.24
CA GLU A 41 10.38 -7.95 6.26
C GLU A 41 9.66 -6.69 5.76
N TRP A 42 9.25 -6.70 4.49
CA TRP A 42 8.42 -5.63 3.94
C TRP A 42 6.98 -5.76 4.47
N LEU A 43 6.44 -4.64 4.93
CA LEU A 43 5.06 -4.50 5.39
C LEU A 43 4.34 -3.45 4.53
N VAL A 44 3.03 -3.60 4.39
CA VAL A 44 2.10 -2.58 3.86
C VAL A 44 1.42 -1.90 5.03
N VAL A 45 1.47 -0.58 5.05
CA VAL A 45 0.71 0.26 5.99
C VAL A 45 -0.56 0.74 5.28
N TYR A 46 -1.72 0.35 5.79
CA TYR A 46 -2.99 0.65 5.14
C TYR A 46 -4.12 0.89 6.13
N ARG A 47 -5.16 1.59 5.69
CA ARG A 47 -6.31 2.00 6.49
C ARG A 47 -7.59 1.39 5.94
N CYS A 48 -8.51 0.95 6.81
CA CYS A 48 -9.88 0.65 6.42
C CYS A 48 -10.59 1.92 5.92
N LEU A 49 -11.40 1.82 4.85
CA LEU A 49 -12.29 2.90 4.40
C LEU A 49 -13.75 2.62 4.78
N TYR A 50 -13.93 1.98 5.94
CA TYR A 50 -15.20 1.57 6.51
C TYR A 50 -15.06 1.47 8.04
N ASP A 51 -16.19 1.31 8.73
CA ASP A 51 -16.30 1.24 10.20
C ASP A 51 -15.52 2.37 10.91
N ASP A 52 -14.49 2.01 11.67
CA ASP A 52 -13.71 2.92 12.51
C ASP A 52 -12.49 3.52 11.80
N TYR A 53 -12.30 3.24 10.50
CA TYR A 53 -11.15 3.69 9.72
C TYR A 53 -9.79 3.32 10.36
N SER A 54 -9.74 2.15 11.00
CA SER A 54 -8.56 1.62 11.68
C SER A 54 -7.35 1.48 10.75
N LEU A 55 -6.16 1.63 11.34
CA LEU A 55 -4.86 1.51 10.68
C LEU A 55 -4.26 0.13 10.96
N TRP A 56 -3.76 -0.52 9.91
CA TRP A 56 -3.24 -1.88 9.94
C TRP A 56 -1.89 -1.98 9.26
N VAL A 57 -1.12 -3.00 9.66
CA VAL A 57 0.09 -3.44 8.98
C VAL A 57 -0.02 -4.91 8.61
N ARG A 58 0.50 -5.29 7.44
CA ARG A 58 0.49 -6.67 6.95
C ARG A 58 1.76 -6.97 6.15
N PRO A 59 2.31 -8.20 6.18
CA PRO A 59 3.38 -8.59 5.27
C PRO A 59 3.03 -8.30 3.82
N LEU A 60 3.97 -7.69 3.08
CA LEU A 60 3.77 -7.30 1.69
C LEU A 60 3.42 -8.48 0.81
N GLU A 61 4.13 -9.60 0.95
CA GLU A 61 3.90 -10.83 0.19
C GLU A 61 2.45 -11.31 0.35
N MET A 62 1.92 -11.29 1.57
CA MET A 62 0.52 -11.66 1.86
C MET A 62 -0.50 -10.62 1.39
N PHE A 63 -0.08 -9.38 1.11
CA PHE A 63 -0.95 -8.33 0.60
C PHE A 63 -1.11 -8.44 -0.92
N ILE A 64 0.00 -8.64 -1.64
CA ILE A 64 0.03 -8.75 -3.11
C ILE A 64 -0.36 -10.15 -3.63
N GLU A 65 -0.51 -11.12 -2.73
CA GLU A 65 -0.89 -12.49 -3.04
C GLU A 65 -2.20 -12.58 -3.83
N SER A 66 -2.30 -13.56 -4.73
CA SER A 66 -3.56 -13.98 -5.33
C SER A 66 -4.27 -15.03 -4.47
N ILE A 67 -5.59 -14.98 -4.43
CA ILE A 67 -6.44 -15.98 -3.79
C ILE A 67 -7.22 -16.77 -4.84
N VAL A 68 -7.48 -18.05 -4.57
CA VAL A 68 -8.37 -18.89 -5.39
C VAL A 68 -9.78 -18.80 -4.80
N LEU A 69 -10.74 -18.36 -5.60
CA LEU A 69 -12.16 -18.34 -5.23
C LEU A 69 -12.78 -19.74 -5.32
N GLU A 70 -13.97 -19.93 -4.75
CA GLU A 70 -14.69 -21.23 -4.75
C GLU A 70 -14.99 -21.74 -6.17
N ASN A 71 -15.13 -20.82 -7.13
CA ASN A 71 -15.31 -21.14 -8.56
C ASN A 71 -13.99 -21.46 -9.29
N GLY A 72 -12.87 -21.53 -8.59
CA GLY A 72 -11.54 -21.81 -9.13
C GLY A 72 -10.83 -20.61 -9.74
N VAL A 73 -11.44 -19.43 -9.79
CA VAL A 73 -10.83 -18.22 -10.37
C VAL A 73 -9.78 -17.64 -9.41
N GLN A 74 -8.59 -17.36 -9.94
CA GLN A 74 -7.55 -16.64 -9.20
C GLN A 74 -7.72 -15.13 -9.35
N VAL A 75 -7.72 -14.41 -8.23
CA VAL A 75 -7.82 -12.94 -8.19
C VAL A 75 -6.83 -12.37 -7.18
N PRO A 76 -6.34 -11.12 -7.35
CA PRO A 76 -5.54 -10.46 -6.32
C PRO A 76 -6.32 -10.36 -5.00
N ARG A 77 -5.67 -10.62 -3.87
CA ARG A 77 -6.26 -10.43 -2.55
C ARG A 77 -6.71 -8.98 -2.37
N PHE A 78 -5.88 -8.04 -2.80
CA PHE A 78 -6.17 -6.62 -2.89
C PHE A 78 -5.90 -6.14 -4.32
N SER A 79 -6.92 -5.59 -4.96
CA SER A 79 -6.82 -5.02 -6.31
C SER A 79 -6.71 -3.50 -6.22
N PHE A 80 -5.71 -2.90 -6.89
CA PHE A 80 -5.61 -1.44 -7.01
C PHE A 80 -6.83 -0.88 -7.76
N VAL A 81 -7.35 0.24 -7.29
CA VAL A 81 -8.56 0.90 -7.83
C VAL A 81 -8.18 2.23 -8.45
N ASP A 82 -7.65 3.14 -7.64
CA ASP A 82 -7.22 4.48 -8.04
C ASP A 82 -6.09 4.97 -7.14
N GLN A 83 -5.30 5.90 -7.67
CA GLN A 83 -4.22 6.52 -6.93
C GLN A 83 -4.80 7.62 -6.06
N ASP A 84 -4.35 7.70 -4.80
CA ASP A 84 -4.61 8.89 -4.00
C ASP A 84 -3.76 10.03 -4.59
N VAL A 85 -4.43 11.03 -5.15
CA VAL A 85 -3.86 12.34 -5.41
C VAL A 85 -3.82 13.11 -4.10
N ASP A 86 -3.02 12.65 -3.14
CA ASP A 86 -2.67 13.49 -2.00
C ASP A 86 -1.58 14.46 -2.47
N ASP A 87 -1.94 15.75 -2.50
CA ASP A 87 -1.23 16.93 -3.06
C ASP A 87 0.11 17.27 -2.37
N PHE A 88 0.88 16.29 -1.90
CA PHE A 88 2.21 16.51 -1.32
C PHE A 88 3.34 16.63 -2.35
N VAL A 89 3.02 16.82 -3.63
CA VAL A 89 4.03 17.08 -4.67
C VAL A 89 4.29 18.59 -4.78
N ASN A 90 5.30 19.03 -4.02
CA ASN A 90 6.13 20.22 -4.21
C ASN A 90 5.51 21.62 -4.00
N SER A 91 5.11 21.96 -2.78
CA SER A 91 5.14 23.36 -2.33
C SER A 91 6.57 23.76 -1.94
N SER A 92 7.47 23.88 -2.90
CA SER A 92 8.74 24.60 -2.71
C SER A 92 8.58 26.12 -2.83
N ASP A 93 7.41 26.58 -3.28
CA ASP A 93 7.07 28.00 -3.32
C ASP A 93 6.06 28.27 -2.21
N GLY A 94 6.56 28.77 -1.09
CA GLY A 94 5.78 29.10 0.10
C GLY A 94 4.84 30.27 -0.12
N GLU A 95 3.70 30.04 -0.77
CA GLU A 95 2.59 30.99 -0.79
C GLU A 95 1.50 30.58 0.21
N PRO A 96 1.05 31.50 1.10
CA PRO A 96 0.00 31.20 2.05
C PRO A 96 -1.32 30.98 1.31
N VAL A 97 -1.99 29.87 1.62
CA VAL A 97 -3.38 29.64 1.24
C VAL A 97 -4.25 30.69 1.94
N GLY A 98 -4.46 31.79 1.23
CA GLY A 98 -5.45 32.81 1.51
C GLY A 98 -6.84 32.20 1.42
N ASN A 99 -7.44 32.06 2.59
CA ASN A 99 -8.85 31.94 2.95
C ASN A 99 -9.87 32.25 1.82
N LEU A 100 -10.81 31.32 1.59
CA LEU A 100 -12.13 31.66 1.07
C LEU A 100 -13.22 30.90 1.84
N GLY A 101 -14.01 31.66 2.61
CA GLY A 101 -15.32 31.21 3.07
C GLY A 101 -15.67 31.60 4.50
N LYS A 102 -15.90 32.89 4.76
CA LYS A 102 -17.15 33.50 5.27
C LYS A 102 -17.18 34.97 4.90
#